data_AF-A0AAX4JKL2-F1
#
_entry.id   AF-A0AAX4JKL2-F1
#
_cell.length_a   1.000
_cell.length_b   1.000
_cell.length_c   1.000
_cell.angle_alpha   90.00
_cell.angle_beta   90.00
_cell.angle_gamma   90.00
#
_symmetry.space_group_name_H-M   'P 1'
#
loop_
_entity.id
_entity.type
_entity.pdbx_description
1 polymer ?
#
loop_
_entity_poly.entity_id
_entity_poly.type
_entity_poly.pdbx_seq_one_letter_code
_entity_poly.pdbx_strand_id
1 'polypeptide(L)'
;MTYASGSTTVKENSRVDEEQCKFGVSSPIKLNASSVVIEIFLNLVNVSIPTLTKIELVQGIKLLDLMNELDCSTKLIGLVTSEITKQIDKEGPWNVLVYASKIDNIKLAKEALINMGDINFLQVNKTKSEDEDKKIDTLRFWDRMKLLSDHW
;
A
#
# COMPACT_ATOMS: atom_id res chain seq x y z
N MET A 1 -24.96 26.84 -75.92
CA MET A 1 -24.32 26.08 -74.83
C MET A 1 -23.98 27.07 -73.74
N THR A 2 -24.71 27.00 -72.64
CA THR A 2 -24.74 28.00 -71.56
C THR A 2 -24.01 27.40 -70.37
N TYR A 3 -22.98 28.06 -69.85
CA TYR A 3 -22.33 27.66 -68.60
C TYR A 3 -22.53 28.78 -67.57
N ALA A 4 -23.19 28.42 -66.47
CA ALA A 4 -23.56 29.29 -65.37
C ALA A 4 -22.41 29.43 -64.37
N SER A 5 -22.18 30.68 -63.93
CA SER A 5 -21.34 31.02 -62.78
C SER A 5 -21.92 30.48 -61.49
N GLY A 6 -21.21 29.58 -60.82
CA GLY A 6 -21.47 29.20 -59.43
C GLY A 6 -20.67 30.08 -58.48
N SER A 7 -21.34 31.00 -57.78
CA SER A 7 -20.78 31.72 -56.63
C SER A 7 -20.89 30.85 -55.39
N THR A 8 -19.76 30.38 -54.87
CA THR A 8 -19.70 29.66 -53.59
C THR A 8 -19.49 30.68 -52.46
N THR A 9 -20.52 30.88 -51.65
CA THR A 9 -20.43 31.66 -50.40
C THR A 9 -19.86 30.76 -49.30
N VAL A 10 -18.67 31.08 -48.82
CA VAL A 10 -18.04 30.44 -47.65
C VAL A 10 -18.68 31.03 -46.40
N LYS A 11 -19.43 30.22 -45.65
CA LYS A 11 -19.91 30.57 -44.31
C LYS A 11 -18.77 30.42 -43.31
N GLU A 12 -18.37 31.56 -42.78
CA GLU A 12 -17.42 31.74 -41.69
C GLU A 12 -18.07 31.27 -40.38
N ASN A 13 -17.75 30.04 -39.95
CA ASN A 13 -18.14 29.53 -38.63
C ASN A 13 -17.23 30.15 -37.56
N SER A 14 -17.71 31.25 -37.01
CA SER A 14 -17.23 31.87 -35.77
C SER A 14 -17.83 31.16 -34.55
N ARG A 15 -17.10 31.25 -33.43
CA ARG A 15 -17.37 30.68 -32.08
C ARG A 15 -17.09 29.19 -31.90
N VAL A 16 -15.81 28.90 -31.65
CA VAL A 16 -15.47 27.90 -30.64
C VAL A 16 -15.57 28.62 -29.30
N ASP A 17 -16.50 28.15 -28.48
CA ASP A 17 -16.75 28.67 -27.14
C ASP A 17 -15.49 28.54 -26.28
N GLU A 18 -14.93 29.69 -25.92
CA GLU A 18 -13.99 29.83 -24.81
C GLU A 18 -14.73 29.58 -23.50
N GLU A 19 -15.12 28.33 -23.24
CA GLU A 19 -15.34 27.89 -21.87
C GLU A 19 -13.96 27.80 -21.20
N GLN A 20 -13.50 28.95 -20.74
CA GLN A 20 -12.40 29.09 -19.80
C GLN A 20 -12.59 28.06 -18.69
N CYS A 21 -11.70 27.07 -18.67
CA CYS A 21 -11.44 26.19 -17.54
C CYS A 21 -11.07 27.07 -16.34
N LYS A 22 -12.08 27.53 -15.61
CA LYS A 22 -11.94 28.01 -14.25
C LYS A 22 -11.52 26.78 -13.44
N PHE A 23 -10.22 26.52 -13.39
CA PHE A 23 -9.61 25.78 -12.29
C PHE A 23 -9.85 26.63 -11.04
N GLY A 24 -11.07 26.52 -10.50
CA GLY A 24 -11.45 27.12 -9.24
C GLY A 24 -10.43 26.68 -8.21
N VAL A 25 -9.98 27.63 -7.40
CA VAL A 25 -9.07 27.40 -6.28
C VAL A 25 -9.76 26.40 -5.36
N SER A 26 -9.53 25.11 -5.58
CA SER A 26 -10.07 24.05 -4.75
C SER A 26 -9.44 24.18 -3.38
N SER A 27 -10.25 23.97 -2.35
CA SER A 27 -9.76 24.00 -0.97
C SER A 27 -8.60 23.00 -0.84
N PRO A 28 -7.52 23.35 -0.10
CA PRO A 28 -6.40 22.43 0.09
C PRO A 28 -6.86 21.07 0.57
N ILE A 29 -6.43 20.01 -0.10
CA ILE A 29 -6.73 18.64 0.30
C ILE A 29 -5.95 18.35 1.58
N LYS A 30 -6.66 18.01 2.65
CA LYS A 30 -6.05 17.61 3.93
C LYS A 30 -5.87 16.09 3.91
N LEU A 31 -4.62 15.64 3.85
CA LEU A 31 -4.27 14.22 3.93
C LEU A 31 -3.81 13.87 5.34
N ASN A 32 -4.29 12.75 5.87
CA ASN A 32 -3.86 12.23 7.17
C ASN A 32 -2.66 11.27 7.02
N ALA A 33 -1.59 11.75 6.37
CA ALA A 33 -0.39 10.99 6.11
C ALA A 33 0.86 11.82 6.41
N SER A 34 1.97 11.16 6.75
CA SER A 34 3.25 11.85 6.94
C SER A 34 3.77 12.38 5.60
N SER A 35 4.59 13.44 5.65
CA SER A 35 5.21 14.01 4.45
C SER A 35 5.98 12.97 3.64
N VAL A 36 6.68 12.05 4.31
CA VAL A 36 7.43 10.95 3.68
C VAL A 36 6.50 10.03 2.89
N VAL A 37 5.37 9.62 3.47
CA VAL A 37 4.40 8.74 2.78
C VAL A 37 3.78 9.47 1.59
N ILE A 38 3.47 10.76 1.74
CA ILE A 38 2.93 11.60 0.66
C ILE A 38 3.96 11.73 -0.47
N GLU A 39 5.24 11.93 -0.17
CA GLU A 39 6.29 12.04 -1.17
C GLU A 39 6.44 10.73 -1.96
N ILE A 40 6.45 9.59 -1.29
CA ILE A 40 6.47 8.27 -1.95
C ILE A 40 5.24 8.09 -2.84
N PHE A 41 4.06 8.46 -2.34
CA PHE A 41 2.82 8.40 -3.10
C PHE A 41 2.88 9.26 -4.37
N LEU A 42 3.29 10.53 -4.24
CA LEU A 42 3.41 11.46 -5.37
C LEU A 42 4.41 10.95 -6.40
N ASN A 43 5.54 10.38 -5.96
CA ASN A 43 6.52 9.78 -6.86
C ASN A 43 5.96 8.60 -7.64
N LEU A 44 5.09 7.78 -7.04
CA LEU A 44 4.44 6.65 -7.72
C LEU A 44 3.42 7.08 -8.76
N VAL A 45 2.61 8.09 -8.47
CA VAL A 45 1.51 8.51 -9.37
C VAL A 45 2.00 9.43 -10.50
N ASN A 46 3.11 10.14 -10.30
CA ASN A 46 3.60 11.13 -11.25
C ASN A 46 4.43 10.52 -12.40
N VAL A 47 4.72 9.22 -12.37
CA VAL A 47 5.55 8.54 -13.38
C VAL A 47 4.74 7.57 -14.24
N SER A 48 5.10 7.46 -15.52
CA SER A 48 4.43 6.55 -16.46
C SER A 48 4.66 5.07 -16.13
N ILE A 49 5.78 4.76 -15.48
CA ILE A 49 6.16 3.41 -15.04
C ILE A 49 6.53 3.49 -13.56
N PRO A 50 5.58 3.19 -12.65
CA PRO A 50 5.82 3.28 -11.21
C PRO A 50 6.83 2.23 -10.76
N THR A 51 7.83 2.67 -10.01
CA THR A 51 8.80 1.81 -9.33
C THR A 51 8.83 2.19 -7.85
N LEU A 52 8.84 1.19 -6.97
CA LEU A 52 8.98 1.42 -5.53
C LEU A 52 10.46 1.31 -5.17
N THR A 53 10.97 2.34 -4.51
CA THR A 53 12.17 2.21 -3.68
C THR A 53 11.85 1.35 -2.46
N LYS A 54 12.87 0.79 -1.80
CA LYS A 54 12.68 0.05 -0.56
C LYS A 54 12.01 0.96 0.47
N ILE A 55 10.84 0.56 0.94
CA ILE A 55 10.08 1.25 1.98
C ILE A 55 10.02 0.36 3.22
N GLU A 56 9.88 0.93 4.40
CA GLU A 56 9.64 0.16 5.63
C GLU A 56 8.20 -0.37 5.68
N LEU A 57 7.95 -1.45 6.42
CA LEU A 57 6.60 -2.04 6.55
C LEU A 57 5.55 -1.00 6.99
N VAL A 58 5.88 -0.20 8.00
CA VAL A 58 4.96 0.83 8.53
C VAL A 58 4.61 1.86 7.46
N GLN A 59 5.59 2.27 6.66
CA GLN A 59 5.39 3.21 5.56
C GLN A 59 4.52 2.59 4.46
N GLY A 60 4.76 1.32 4.12
CA GLY A 60 3.95 0.57 3.15
C GLY A 60 2.49 0.43 3.58
N ILE A 61 2.24 0.12 4.84
CA ILE A 61 0.89 0.06 5.41
C ILE A 61 0.19 1.41 5.28
N LYS A 62 0.85 2.50 5.71
CA LYS A 62 0.29 3.86 5.62
C LYS A 62 0.04 4.30 4.17
N LEU A 63 0.92 3.89 3.27
CA LEU A 63 0.80 4.16 1.84
C LEU A 63 -0.39 3.41 1.25
N LEU A 64 -0.62 2.14 1.62
CA LEU A 64 -1.80 1.40 1.21
C LEU A 64 -3.09 2.03 1.72
N ASP A 65 -3.12 2.47 2.98
CA ASP A 65 -4.29 3.16 3.55
C ASP A 65 -4.62 4.42 2.75
N LEU A 66 -3.60 5.25 2.46
CA LEU A 66 -3.75 6.46 1.64
C LEU A 66 -4.22 6.14 0.22
N MET A 67 -3.69 5.09 -0.39
CA MET A 67 -4.07 4.67 -1.74
C MET A 67 -5.50 4.13 -1.81
N ASN A 68 -5.97 3.46 -0.76
CA ASN A 68 -7.36 3.02 -0.66
C ASN A 68 -8.30 4.21 -0.43
N GLU A 69 -7.90 5.19 0.39
CA GLU A 69 -8.68 6.42 0.63
C GLU A 69 -8.87 7.24 -0.66
N LEU A 70 -7.85 7.26 -1.52
CA LEU A 70 -7.84 8.01 -2.78
C LEU A 70 -8.28 7.17 -4.00
N ASP A 71 -8.84 5.97 -3.79
CA ASP A 71 -9.33 5.05 -4.84
C ASP A 71 -8.31 4.82 -5.98
N CYS A 72 -7.07 4.52 -5.59
CA CYS A 72 -5.97 4.32 -6.54
C CYS A 72 -6.11 3.03 -7.35
N SER A 73 -5.46 3.00 -8.52
CA SER A 73 -5.42 1.81 -9.38
C SER A 73 -4.94 0.57 -8.64
N THR A 74 -5.65 -0.55 -8.84
CA THR A 74 -5.29 -1.88 -8.33
C THR A 74 -3.86 -2.31 -8.71
N LYS A 75 -3.33 -1.81 -9.84
CA LYS A 75 -1.95 -2.07 -10.27
C LYS A 75 -0.94 -1.44 -9.31
N LEU A 76 -1.16 -0.21 -8.88
CA LEU A 76 -0.30 0.47 -7.91
C LEU A 76 -0.41 -0.19 -6.54
N ILE A 77 -1.64 -0.51 -6.11
CA ILE A 77 -1.89 -1.23 -4.85
C ILE A 77 -1.14 -2.57 -4.83
N GLY A 78 -1.19 -3.32 -5.93
CA GLY A 78 -0.48 -4.59 -6.07
C GLY A 78 1.04 -4.44 -5.97
N LEU A 79 1.59 -3.34 -6.48
CA LEU A 79 3.02 -3.04 -6.43
C LEU A 79 3.50 -2.77 -5.00
N VAL A 80 2.76 -1.96 -4.23
CA VAL A 80 3.06 -1.71 -2.81
C VAL A 80 2.85 -2.97 -1.96
N THR A 81 1.76 -3.70 -2.21
CA THR A 81 1.48 -4.96 -1.51
C THR A 81 2.60 -5.97 -1.73
N SER A 82 3.11 -6.09 -2.96
CA SER A 82 4.23 -6.97 -3.28
C SER A 82 5.50 -6.62 -2.49
N GLU A 83 5.80 -5.33 -2.32
CA GLU A 83 6.97 -4.92 -1.53
C GLU A 83 6.79 -5.19 -0.04
N ILE A 84 5.57 -5.03 0.48
CA ILE A 84 5.23 -5.41 1.87
C ILE A 84 5.43 -6.92 2.06
N THR A 85 4.97 -7.74 1.12
CA THR A 85 5.11 -9.21 1.20
C THR A 85 6.57 -9.64 1.30
N LYS A 86 7.49 -8.97 0.59
CA LYS A 86 8.93 -9.26 0.68
C LYS A 86 9.56 -8.96 2.05
N GLN A 87 8.87 -8.21 2.90
CA GLN A 87 9.35 -7.78 4.22
C GLN A 87 8.73 -8.54 5.38
N ILE A 88 7.77 -9.43 5.11
CA ILE A 88 7.03 -10.21 6.12
C ILE A 88 8.00 -10.89 7.10
N ASP A 89 9.07 -11.51 6.58
CA ASP A 89 10.05 -12.24 7.40
C ASP A 89 10.86 -11.34 8.34
N LYS A 90 11.05 -10.07 7.99
CA LYS A 90 11.95 -9.15 8.72
C LYS A 90 11.22 -8.34 9.78
N GLU A 91 10.02 -7.88 9.44
CA GLU A 91 9.26 -6.89 10.23
C GLU A 91 8.17 -7.56 11.09
N GLY A 92 8.11 -8.89 11.05
CA GLY A 92 7.20 -9.70 11.83
C GLY A 92 5.90 -10.01 11.08
N PRO A 93 5.65 -11.29 10.75
CA PRO A 93 4.42 -11.69 10.04
C PRO A 93 3.14 -11.33 10.80
N TRP A 94 3.22 -11.16 12.13
CA TRP A 94 2.09 -10.75 12.96
C TRP A 94 1.55 -9.36 12.59
N ASN A 95 2.44 -8.39 12.37
CA ASN A 95 2.04 -7.02 12.03
C ASN A 95 1.30 -7.00 10.68
N VAL A 96 1.81 -7.78 9.72
CA VAL A 96 1.20 -7.93 8.40
C VAL A 96 -0.15 -8.64 8.48
N LEU A 97 -0.27 -9.67 9.32
CA LEU A 97 -1.53 -10.37 9.54
C LEU A 97 -2.59 -9.45 10.15
N VAL A 98 -2.25 -8.73 11.23
CA VAL A 98 -3.17 -7.77 11.88
C VAL A 98 -3.62 -6.71 10.89
N TYR A 99 -2.71 -6.20 10.05
CA TYR A 99 -3.08 -5.25 9.01
C TYR A 99 -4.00 -5.88 7.97
N ALA A 100 -3.64 -7.05 7.43
CA ALA A 100 -4.44 -7.76 6.44
C ALA A 100 -5.87 -8.05 6.92
N SER A 101 -6.04 -8.38 8.20
CA SER A 101 -7.35 -8.56 8.84
C SER A 101 -8.17 -7.27 8.92
N LYS A 102 -7.54 -6.08 9.05
CA LYS A 102 -8.26 -4.80 9.08
C LYS A 102 -8.82 -4.39 7.72
N ILE A 103 -8.15 -4.80 6.64
CA ILE A 103 -8.52 -4.44 5.27
C ILE A 103 -9.17 -5.60 4.50
N ASP A 104 -9.55 -6.68 5.21
CA ASP A 104 -10.12 -7.91 4.65
C ASP A 104 -9.32 -8.50 3.46
N ASN A 105 -8.00 -8.34 3.47
CA ASN A 105 -7.12 -8.81 2.40
C ASN A 105 -6.68 -10.26 2.64
N ILE A 106 -7.51 -11.20 2.20
CA ILE A 106 -7.29 -12.64 2.36
C ILE A 106 -5.95 -13.10 1.80
N LYS A 107 -5.51 -12.53 0.67
CA LYS A 107 -4.24 -12.93 0.04
C LYS A 107 -3.06 -12.54 0.93
N LEU A 108 -3.04 -11.30 1.41
CA LEU A 108 -1.99 -10.81 2.31
C LEU A 108 -1.99 -11.55 3.65
N ALA A 109 -3.18 -11.89 4.18
CA ALA A 109 -3.31 -12.69 5.39
C ALA A 109 -2.74 -14.10 5.22
N LYS A 110 -3.00 -14.75 4.07
CA LYS A 110 -2.42 -16.06 3.75
C LYS A 110 -0.90 -16.00 3.66
N GLU A 111 -0.35 -15.01 2.96
CA GLU A 111 1.10 -14.81 2.89
C GLU A 111 1.71 -14.60 4.27
N ALA A 112 1.09 -13.77 5.11
CA ALA A 112 1.54 -13.57 6.49
C ALA A 112 1.55 -14.88 7.28
N LEU A 113 0.49 -15.68 7.20
CA LEU A 113 0.37 -16.97 7.88
C LEU A 113 1.38 -18.01 7.38
N ILE A 114 1.66 -18.07 6.08
CA ILE A 114 2.67 -18.99 5.51
C ILE A 114 4.05 -18.71 6.11
N ASN A 115 4.36 -17.44 6.36
CA ASN A 115 5.63 -17.01 6.95
C ASN A 115 5.63 -17.03 8.50
N MET A 116 4.50 -17.37 9.14
CA MET A 116 4.43 -17.69 10.57
C MET A 116 4.88 -19.13 10.84
N GLY A 117 6.17 -19.41 10.60
CA GLY A 117 6.79 -20.66 11.05
C GLY A 117 7.19 -20.62 12.52
N ASP A 118 7.58 -21.77 13.08
CA ASP A 118 8.00 -21.94 14.49
C ASP A 118 9.07 -20.91 14.94
N ILE A 119 9.93 -20.48 14.02
CA ILE A 119 11.01 -19.52 14.26
C ILE A 119 10.48 -18.08 14.41
N ASN A 120 9.50 -17.69 13.59
CA ASN A 120 8.97 -16.33 13.52
C ASN A 120 7.79 -16.11 14.46
N PHE A 121 7.01 -17.17 14.74
CA PHE A 121 5.86 -17.14 15.64
C PHE A 121 6.25 -16.90 17.11
N LEU A 122 7.42 -17.43 17.53
CA LEU A 122 7.90 -17.34 18.91
C LEU A 122 8.88 -16.18 19.16
N GLN A 123 9.20 -15.37 18.15
CA GLN A 123 10.04 -14.17 18.33
C GLN A 123 9.30 -12.98 18.97
N VAL A 124 8.09 -13.21 19.47
CA VAL A 124 7.36 -12.24 20.29
C VAL A 124 8.12 -12.09 21.61
N ASN A 125 8.93 -11.02 21.71
CA ASN A 125 9.59 -10.53 22.92
C ASN A 125 10.84 -11.30 23.42
N LYS A 126 11.87 -11.50 22.59
CA LYS A 126 13.22 -11.74 23.14
C LYS A 126 13.82 -10.46 23.74
N THR A 127 13.27 -10.00 24.86
CA THR A 127 13.91 -9.02 25.74
C THR A 127 15.04 -9.70 26.52
N LYS A 128 16.24 -9.74 25.91
CA LYS A 128 17.58 -9.81 26.54
C LYS A 128 17.70 -10.53 27.90
N SER A 129 17.42 -11.83 27.98
CA SER A 129 18.00 -12.68 29.04
C SER A 129 18.67 -13.91 28.41
N GLU A 130 19.92 -13.71 27.99
CA GLU A 130 20.68 -14.65 27.14
C GLU A 130 20.99 -16.02 27.80
N ASP A 131 20.70 -16.20 29.09
CA ASP A 131 21.07 -17.40 29.86
C ASP A 131 19.92 -18.41 30.06
N GLU A 132 18.64 -18.03 29.97
CA GLU A 132 17.50 -18.97 30.09
C GLU A 132 16.91 -19.41 28.74
N ASP A 133 17.05 -18.55 27.71
CA ASP A 133 16.42 -18.75 26.39
C ASP A 133 16.91 -20.01 25.66
N LYS A 134 18.16 -20.43 25.88
CA LYS A 134 18.74 -21.60 25.21
C LYS A 134 18.06 -22.92 25.60
N LYS A 135 17.40 -23.01 26.76
CA LYS A 135 16.66 -24.21 27.17
C LYS A 135 15.25 -24.24 26.58
N ILE A 136 14.56 -23.10 26.51
CA ILE A 136 13.18 -23.01 26.02
C ILE A 136 13.12 -23.32 24.52
N ASP A 137 14.12 -22.89 23.75
CA ASP A 137 14.19 -23.11 22.30
C ASP A 137 14.31 -24.60 21.91
N THR A 138 14.71 -25.47 22.84
CA THR A 138 14.82 -26.93 22.60
C THR A 138 13.51 -27.70 22.81
N LEU A 139 12.51 -27.09 23.44
CA LEU A 139 11.25 -27.75 23.79
C LEU A 139 10.27 -27.74 22.61
N ARG A 140 9.37 -28.71 22.54
CA ARG A 140 8.27 -28.69 21.55
C ARG A 140 7.23 -27.64 21.95
N PHE A 141 6.49 -27.14 20.96
CA PHE A 141 5.48 -26.08 21.13
C PHE A 141 4.58 -26.29 22.37
N TRP A 142 3.96 -27.47 22.50
CA TRP A 142 3.05 -27.76 23.61
C TRP A 142 3.71 -27.86 24.97
N ASP A 143 5.00 -28.18 25.03
CA ASP A 143 5.74 -28.21 26.30
C ASP A 143 6.16 -26.81 26.74
N ARG A 144 6.36 -25.89 25.79
CA ARG A 144 6.53 -24.46 26.09
C ARG A 144 5.24 -23.82 26.59
N MET A 145 4.09 -24.18 25.99
CA MET A 145 2.78 -23.66 26.42
C MET A 145 2.41 -24.06 27.86
N LYS A 146 2.96 -25.16 28.39
CA LYS A 146 2.79 -25.57 29.79
C LYS A 146 3.65 -24.77 30.78
N LEU A 147 4.68 -24.06 30.31
CA LEU A 147 5.61 -23.30 31.15
C LEU A 147 5.13 -21.89 31.44
N LEU A 148 4.22 -21.42 30.60
CA LEU A 148 3.51 -20.21 30.87
C LEU A 148 2.71 -20.53 32.22
N SER A 149 2.65 -19.61 33.22
CA SER A 149 1.75 -19.58 34.43
C SER A 149 0.19 -19.61 34.24
N ASP A 150 -0.61 -20.15 35.15
CA ASP A 150 -2.09 -20.30 35.04
C ASP A 150 -3.01 -19.03 34.89
N HIS A 151 -2.53 -17.89 34.37
CA HIS A 151 -3.21 -16.61 34.30
C HIS A 151 -3.31 -16.00 32.87
N TRP A 152 -3.33 -16.81 31.81
CA TRP A 152 -3.85 -16.36 30.50
C TRP A 152 -5.11 -17.12 30.10
#